data_AF-A0AAN1GS10-F1
#
_entry.id   AF-A0AAN1GS10-F1
#
_cell.length_a   1.000
_cell.length_b   1.000
_cell.length_c   1.000
_cell.angle_alpha   90.00
_cell.angle_beta   90.00
_cell.angle_gamma   90.00
#
_symmetry.space_group_name_H-M   'P 1'
#
loop_
_entity.id
_entity.type
_entity.pdbx_description
1 polymer ?
#
loop_
_entity_poly.entity_id
_entity_poly.type
_entity_poly.pdbx_seq_one_letter_code
_entity_poly.pdbx_strand_id
1 'polypeptide(L)'
;MQLYGLKTCDTCRKALKQLPQAQLVDVRADGVPEAVLTAALAQFGDRLVNTRSTTWRGLSEAERAGEPLDLLKVHPTLMKRPLIKSGDNLHLGWDAKTKAALGVEG
;
A
#
# COMPACT_ATOMS: atom_id res chain seq x y z
N MET A 1 3.11 -14.64 -0.63
CA MET A 1 2.35 -13.40 -0.34
C MET A 1 3.30 -12.22 -0.46
N GLN A 2 2.87 -11.11 -1.03
CA GLN A 2 3.73 -9.90 -1.15
C GLN A 2 3.14 -8.79 -0.31
N LEU A 3 3.98 -8.10 0.45
CA LEU A 3 3.60 -6.94 1.24
C LEU A 3 4.37 -5.74 0.72
N TYR A 4 3.67 -4.80 0.09
CA TYR A 4 4.22 -3.54 -0.40
C TYR A 4 4.16 -2.53 0.74
N GLY A 5 5.33 -2.08 1.17
CA GLY A 5 5.47 -1.24 2.36
C GLY A 5 6.79 -0.49 2.40
N LEU A 6 7.09 0.08 3.56
CA LEU A 6 8.44 0.57 3.87
C LEU A 6 9.01 -0.28 4.98
N LYS A 7 10.33 -0.54 4.94
CA LYS A 7 11.04 -1.22 6.05
C LYS A 7 10.88 -0.49 7.39
N THR A 8 10.74 0.83 7.36
CA THR A 8 10.56 1.69 8.54
C THR A 8 9.10 1.82 9.00
N CYS A 9 8.14 1.20 8.32
CA CYS A 9 6.73 1.30 8.69
C CYS A 9 6.37 0.27 9.77
N ASP A 10 6.01 0.75 10.97
CA ASP A 10 5.59 -0.10 12.11
C ASP A 10 4.47 -1.07 11.74
N THR A 11 3.46 -0.60 11.02
CA THR A 11 2.33 -1.40 10.56
C THR A 11 2.78 -2.51 9.62
N CYS A 12 3.73 -2.25 8.72
CA CYS A 12 4.30 -3.26 7.83
C CYS A 12 5.09 -4.31 8.64
N ARG A 13 5.89 -3.89 9.63
CA ARG A 13 6.62 -4.81 10.51
C ARG A 13 5.68 -5.70 11.32
N LYS A 14 4.58 -5.16 11.84
CA LYS A 14 3.54 -5.93 12.56
C LYS A 14 2.89 -6.97 11.64
N ALA A 15 2.54 -6.56 10.41
CA ALA A 15 1.96 -7.46 9.42
C ALA A 15 2.91 -8.60 9.04
N LEU A 16 4.18 -8.29 8.74
CA LEU A 16 5.20 -9.30 8.42
C LEU A 16 5.43 -10.28 9.57
N LYS A 17 5.41 -9.82 10.83
CA LYS A 17 5.57 -10.70 12.00
C LYS A 17 4.45 -11.73 12.10
N GLN A 18 3.22 -11.36 11.70
CA GLN A 18 2.08 -12.26 11.72
C GLN A 18 1.89 -13.03 10.40
N LEU A 19 2.61 -12.65 9.35
CA LEU A 19 2.59 -13.27 8.03
C LEU A 19 4.01 -13.74 7.65
N PRO A 20 4.52 -14.82 8.24
CA PRO A 20 5.91 -15.25 8.04
C PRO A 20 6.23 -15.62 6.59
N GLN A 21 5.23 -16.02 5.80
CA GLN A 21 5.34 -16.31 4.36
C GLN A 21 5.22 -15.07 3.44
N ALA A 22 5.04 -13.88 4.01
CA ALA A 22 4.96 -12.65 3.25
C ALA A 22 6.35 -12.05 3.03
N GLN A 23 6.65 -11.65 1.79
CA GLN A 23 7.87 -10.91 1.46
C GLN A 23 7.58 -9.41 1.39
N LEU A 24 8.37 -8.62 2.11
CA LEU A 24 8.31 -7.16 2.06
C LEU A 24 8.96 -6.66 0.77
N VAL A 25 8.21 -5.91 -0.03
CA VAL A 25 8.71 -5.12 -1.16
C VAL A 25 8.78 -3.66 -0.69
N ASP A 26 9.97 -3.06 -0.75
CA ASP A 26 10.14 -1.68 -0.30
C ASP A 26 9.72 -0.73 -1.43
N VAL A 27 8.56 -0.10 -1.29
CA VAL A 27 8.00 0.75 -2.35
C VAL A 27 8.87 1.97 -2.67
N ARG A 28 9.76 2.38 -1.76
CA ARG A 28 10.67 3.50 -2.03
C ARG A 28 11.87 3.06 -2.87
N ALA A 29 12.37 1.83 -2.67
CA ALA A 29 13.55 1.32 -3.35
C ALA A 29 13.20 0.57 -4.64
N ASP A 30 12.21 -0.32 -4.55
CA ASP A 30 11.83 -1.26 -5.62
C ASP A 30 10.63 -0.75 -6.44
N GLY A 31 9.89 0.23 -5.89
CA GLY A 31 8.62 0.66 -6.46
C GLY A 31 7.49 -0.38 -6.27
N VAL A 32 6.36 -0.12 -6.92
CA VAL A 32 5.24 -1.08 -7.00
C VAL A 32 4.96 -1.36 -8.47
N PRO A 33 4.84 -2.63 -8.89
CA PRO A 33 4.49 -2.96 -10.26
C PRO A 33 3.18 -2.30 -10.68
N GLU A 34 3.15 -1.75 -11.89
CA GLU A 34 1.98 -1.04 -12.43
C GLU A 34 0.71 -1.90 -12.44
N ALA A 35 0.83 -3.19 -12.76
CA ALA A 35 -0.30 -4.11 -12.72
C ALA A 35 -0.91 -4.21 -11.30
N VAL A 36 -0.07 -4.16 -10.26
CA VAL A 36 -0.53 -4.20 -8.85
C VAL A 36 -1.16 -2.87 -8.46
N LEU A 37 -0.58 -1.75 -8.87
CA LEU A 37 -1.17 -0.42 -8.64
C LEU A 37 -2.53 -0.29 -9.32
N THR A 38 -2.63 -0.75 -10.57
CA THR A 38 -3.88 -0.72 -11.35
C THR A 38 -4.96 -1.57 -10.68
N ALA A 39 -4.63 -2.81 -10.29
CA ALA A 39 -5.56 -3.67 -9.55
C ALA A 39 -5.95 -3.08 -8.19
N ALA A 40 -5.00 -2.48 -7.46
CA ALA A 40 -5.27 -1.83 -6.19
C ALA A 40 -6.15 -0.59 -6.34
N LEU A 41 -5.95 0.21 -7.39
CA LEU A 41 -6.80 1.37 -7.70
C LEU A 41 -8.19 0.92 -8.14
N ALA A 42 -8.31 -0.12 -8.95
CA ALA A 42 -9.62 -0.68 -9.31
C ALA A 42 -10.40 -1.17 -8.07
N GLN A 43 -9.71 -1.73 -7.08
CA GLN A 43 -10.36 -2.26 -5.87
C GLN A 43 -10.59 -1.22 -4.76
N PHE A 44 -9.67 -0.27 -4.57
CA PHE A 44 -9.68 0.66 -3.44
C PHE A 44 -9.90 2.12 -3.83
N GLY A 45 -9.73 2.45 -5.11
CA GLY A 45 -9.76 3.82 -5.62
C GLY A 45 -8.81 4.74 -4.86
N ASP A 46 -9.29 5.95 -4.56
CA ASP A 46 -8.55 7.00 -3.86
C ASP A 46 -8.05 6.60 -2.47
N ARG A 47 -8.63 5.55 -1.86
CA ARG A 47 -8.17 5.05 -0.56
C ARG A 47 -6.75 4.52 -0.62
N LEU A 48 -6.26 4.12 -1.79
CA LEU A 48 -4.88 3.70 -2.00
C LEU A 48 -3.90 4.87 -1.81
N VAL A 49 -4.32 6.11 -2.03
CA VAL A 49 -3.49 7.29 -1.84
C VAL A 49 -3.59 7.75 -0.38
N ASN A 50 -2.45 7.88 0.28
CA ASN A 50 -2.37 8.35 1.65
C ASN A 50 -2.43 9.87 1.72
N THR A 51 -3.65 10.40 1.68
CA THR A 51 -3.96 11.83 1.80
C THR A 51 -3.56 12.46 3.14
N ARG A 52 -3.18 11.63 4.14
CA ARG A 52 -2.71 12.10 5.45
C ARG A 52 -1.20 12.19 5.55
N SER A 53 -0.46 11.74 4.54
CA SER A 53 1.01 11.74 4.54
C SER A 53 1.59 13.16 4.37
N THR A 54 2.82 13.35 4.83
CA THR A 54 3.57 14.60 4.61
C THR A 54 3.81 14.86 3.13
N THR A 55 4.09 13.81 2.35
CA THR A 55 4.21 13.91 0.88
C THR A 55 2.94 14.50 0.28
N TRP A 56 1.75 14.01 0.66
CA TRP A 56 0.48 14.55 0.14
C TRP A 56 0.30 16.03 0.49
N ARG A 57 0.63 16.42 1.73
CA ARG A 57 0.55 17.82 2.17
C ARG A 57 1.50 18.74 1.40
N GLY A 58 2.62 18.21 0.92
CA GLY A 58 3.59 18.94 0.08
C GLY A 58 3.20 19.07 -1.39
N LEU A 59 2.23 18.29 -1.87
CA LEU A 59 1.75 18.38 -3.25
C LEU A 59 0.92 19.65 -3.47
N SER A 60 1.07 20.25 -4.64
CA SER A 60 0.20 21.29 -5.17
C SER A 60 -1.20 20.78 -5.47
N GLU A 61 -2.18 21.68 -5.62
CA GLU A 61 -3.55 21.30 -6.00
C GLU A 61 -3.62 20.65 -7.38
N ALA A 62 -2.79 21.11 -8.32
CA ALA A 62 -2.70 20.52 -9.65
C ALA A 62 -2.21 19.06 -9.61
N GLU A 63 -1.21 18.77 -8.78
CA GLU A 63 -0.77 17.39 -8.57
C GLU A 63 -1.87 16.54 -7.92
N ARG A 64 -2.54 17.05 -6.89
CA ARG A 64 -3.62 16.31 -6.22
C ARG A 64 -4.83 16.04 -7.10
N ALA A 65 -5.04 16.84 -8.15
CA ALA A 65 -6.10 16.65 -9.15
C ALA A 65 -5.71 15.68 -10.28
N GLY A 66 -4.44 15.26 -10.33
CA GLY A 66 -3.96 14.29 -11.31
C GLY A 66 -4.42 12.86 -11.03
N GLU A 67 -4.16 11.98 -12.00
CA GLU A 67 -4.51 10.57 -11.90
C GLU A 67 -3.74 9.89 -10.74
N PRO A 68 -4.44 9.15 -9.84
CA PRO A 68 -3.80 8.48 -8.72
C PRO A 68 -2.66 7.53 -9.13
N LEU A 69 -2.77 6.88 -10.29
CA LEU A 69 -1.74 5.98 -10.79
C LEU A 69 -0.42 6.73 -11.05
N ASP A 70 -0.49 7.87 -11.72
CA ASP A 70 0.68 8.68 -12.04
C ASP A 70 1.31 9.26 -10.77
N LEU A 71 0.47 9.72 -9.83
CA LEU A 71 0.95 10.18 -8.53
C LEU A 71 1.68 9.09 -7.75
N LEU A 72 1.19 7.84 -7.80
CA LEU A 72 1.83 6.71 -7.13
C LEU A 72 3.10 6.24 -7.85
N LYS A 73 3.19 6.41 -9.16
CA LYS A 73 4.43 6.15 -9.93
C LYS A 73 5.52 7.18 -9.60
N VAL A 74 5.15 8.46 -9.56
CA VAL A 74 6.08 9.57 -9.25
C VAL A 74 6.44 9.59 -7.76
N HIS A 75 5.47 9.34 -6.89
CA HIS A 75 5.63 9.37 -5.44
C HIS A 75 5.14 8.06 -4.81
N PRO A 76 5.89 6.95 -4.93
CA PRO A 76 5.46 5.64 -4.42
C PRO A 76 5.26 5.63 -2.89
N THR A 77 5.88 6.57 -2.17
CA THR A 77 5.66 6.73 -0.72
C THR A 77 4.28 7.27 -0.36
N LEU A 78 3.51 7.81 -1.31
CA LEU A 78 2.10 8.21 -1.15
C LEU A 78 1.19 7.01 -1.04
N MET A 79 1.58 5.83 -1.53
CA MET A 79 0.76 4.64 -1.40
C MET A 79 0.46 4.39 0.09
N LYS A 80 -0.79 4.10 0.39
CA LYS A 80 -1.23 3.68 1.71
C LYS A 80 -0.66 2.29 1.98
N ARG A 81 -0.06 2.14 3.16
CA ARG A 81 0.72 0.97 3.55
C ARG A 81 0.16 0.33 4.83
N PRO A 82 0.30 -1.00 5.00
CA PRO A 82 0.77 -1.96 3.98
C PRO A 82 -0.29 -2.20 2.89
N LEU A 83 0.15 -2.47 1.66
CA LEU A 83 -0.68 -3.10 0.62
C LEU A 83 -0.24 -4.56 0.50
N ILE A 84 -1.17 -5.51 0.63
CA ILE A 84 -0.86 -6.94 0.72
C ILE A 84 -1.51 -7.67 -0.43
N LYS A 85 -0.72 -8.40 -1.22
CA LYS A 85 -1.16 -9.28 -2.29
C LYS A 85 -1.10 -10.74 -1.84
N SER A 86 -2.28 -11.36 -1.76
CA SER A 86 -2.48 -12.77 -1.40
C SER A 86 -3.18 -13.50 -2.55
N GLY A 87 -2.39 -14.14 -3.42
CA GLY A 87 -2.90 -14.67 -4.68
C GLY A 87 -3.42 -13.55 -5.58
N ASP A 88 -4.72 -13.61 -5.89
CA ASP A 88 -5.46 -12.60 -6.67
C ASP A 88 -6.13 -11.54 -5.79
N ASN A 89 -6.13 -11.72 -4.46
CA ASN A 89 -6.72 -10.77 -3.54
C ASN A 89 -5.71 -9.69 -3.14
N LEU A 90 -6.18 -8.45 -3.08
CA LEU A 90 -5.47 -7.34 -2.48
C LEU A 90 -6.14 -6.91 -1.17
N HIS A 91 -5.32 -6.51 -0.20
CA HIS A 91 -5.75 -5.96 1.07
C HIS A 91 -5.00 -4.67 1.36
N LEU A 92 -5.70 -3.67 1.89
CA LEU A 92 -5.15 -2.35 2.13
C LEU A 92 -5.20 -1.99 3.62
N GLY A 93 -4.03 -1.79 4.20
CA GLY A 93 -3.85 -1.52 5.63
C GLY A 93 -3.66 -2.79 6.44
N TRP A 94 -3.61 -2.63 7.77
CA TRP A 94 -3.51 -3.73 8.73
C TRP A 94 -4.55 -3.56 9.82
N ASP A 95 -5.81 -3.50 9.39
CA ASP A 95 -6.98 -3.41 10.26
C ASP A 95 -7.57 -4.79 10.57
N ALA A 96 -8.58 -4.83 11.45
CA ALA A 96 -9.26 -6.08 11.82
C ALA A 96 -9.85 -6.81 10.61
N LYS A 97 -10.35 -6.07 9.60
CA LYS A 97 -10.88 -6.65 8.36
C LYS A 97 -9.79 -7.39 7.58
N THR A 98 -8.62 -6.77 7.42
CA THR A 98 -7.48 -7.36 6.71
C THR A 98 -6.95 -8.58 7.46
N LYS A 99 -6.80 -8.49 8.78
CA LYS A 99 -6.36 -9.60 9.63
C LYS A 99 -7.30 -10.81 9.51
N ALA A 100 -8.61 -10.59 9.66
CA ALA A 100 -9.62 -11.63 9.53
C ALA A 100 -9.61 -12.28 8.13
N ALA A 101 -9.51 -11.48 7.06
CA ALA A 101 -9.44 -11.99 5.70
C ALA A 101 -8.18 -12.81 5.40
N LEU A 102 -7.10 -12.57 6.15
CA LEU A 102 -5.83 -13.27 6.02
C LEU A 102 -5.67 -14.41 7.05
N GLY A 103 -6.72 -14.73 7.81
CA GLY A 103 -6.70 -15.79 8.82
C GLY A 103 -5.77 -15.49 10.00
N VAL A 104 -5.54 -14.22 10.28
CA VAL A 104 -4.67 -13.76 11.36
C VAL A 104 -5.54 -13.29 12.52
N GLU A 105 -5.46 -13.97 13.66
CA GLU A 105 -6.15 -13.54 14.87
C GLU A 105 -5.35 -12.39 15.53
N GLY A 106 -6.09 -11.36 15.98
CA GLY A 106 -5.57 -10.11 16.50
C GLY A 106 -5.64 -10.03 18.01
#